data_AF-A0A7S1HJD9-F1
#
_entry.id   AF-A0A7S1HJD9-F1
#
_cell.length_a   1.000
_cell.length_b   1.000
_cell.length_c   1.000
_cell.angle_alpha   90.00
_cell.angle_beta   90.00
_cell.angle_gamma   90.00
#
_symmetry.space_group_name_H-M   'P 1'
#
loop_
_entity.id
_entity.type
_entity.pdbx_description
1 polymer ?
#
loop_
_entity_poly.entity_id
_entity_poly.type
_entity_poly.pdbx_seq_one_letter_code
_entity_poly.pdbx_strand_id
1 'polypeptide(L)'
;GNWLFYLPAVWLGFEPRWVLFALSLNLGYQFFVHTTWIDRMPAWFEFVFNTPSHHRAHHGRNPQYIDKNFGGMLIVFDRIFGSFVPEQEPVDYGLEHPYPTHNLFWLN
;
A
#
# COMPACT_ATOMS: atom_id res chain seq x y z
N GLY A 1 -2.42 10.95 16.05
CA GLY A 1 -1.46 10.58 14.99
C GLY A 1 -1.03 9.14 15.21
N ASN A 2 -0.59 8.45 14.16
CA ASN A 2 -0.26 7.01 14.19
C ASN A 2 0.87 6.63 15.18
N TRP A 3 1.53 7.60 15.84
CA TRP A 3 2.54 7.37 16.88
C TRP A 3 2.02 6.58 18.10
N LEU A 4 0.73 6.72 18.44
CA LEU A 4 0.11 5.95 19.53
C LEU A 4 0.14 4.44 19.26
N PHE A 5 0.10 4.02 18.00
CA PHE A 5 0.18 2.61 17.61
C PHE A 5 1.52 1.98 17.98
N TYR A 6 2.59 2.77 18.04
CA TYR A 6 3.95 2.28 18.32
C TYR A 6 4.31 2.31 19.81
N LEU A 7 3.53 3.00 20.65
CA LEU A 7 3.77 3.06 22.09
C LEU A 7 3.74 1.69 22.79
N PRO A 8 2.82 0.76 22.47
CA PRO A 8 2.83 -0.56 23.11
C PRO A 8 4.15 -1.30 22.90
N ALA A 9 4.79 -1.20 21.74
CA ALA A 9 6.09 -1.83 21.51
C ALA A 9 7.15 -1.25 22.44
N VAL A 10 7.23 0.09 22.56
CA VAL A 10 8.17 0.73 23.49
C VAL A 10 7.87 0.34 24.95
N TRP A 11 6.59 0.28 25.32
CA TRP A 11 6.16 -0.09 26.67
C TRP A 11 6.46 -1.56 27.01
N LEU A 12 6.41 -2.46 26.02
CA LEU A 12 6.82 -3.86 26.13
C LEU A 12 8.36 -4.05 26.18
N GLY A 13 9.13 -2.95 26.16
CA GLY A 13 10.58 -2.97 26.35
C GLY A 13 11.41 -2.88 25.07
N PHE A 14 10.79 -2.67 23.90
CA PHE A 14 11.55 -2.42 22.68
C PHE A 14 12.19 -1.03 22.72
N GLU A 15 13.50 -0.95 22.47
CA GLU A 15 14.17 0.35 22.45
C GLU A 15 13.58 1.26 21.36
N PRO A 16 13.26 2.54 21.66
CA PRO A 16 12.63 3.45 20.71
C PRO A 16 13.36 3.58 19.36
N ARG A 17 14.70 3.50 19.37
CA ARG A 17 15.50 3.58 18.13
C ARG A 17 15.16 2.48 17.13
N TRP A 18 14.84 1.27 17.58
CA TRP A 18 14.50 0.15 16.69
C TRP A 18 13.08 0.27 16.15
N VAL A 19 12.15 0.77 16.98
CA VAL A 19 10.79 1.10 16.54
C VAL A 19 10.82 2.18 15.48
N LEU A 20 11.59 3.25 15.70
CA LEU A 20 11.77 4.33 14.73
C LEU A 20 12.46 3.84 13.46
N PHE A 21 13.49 3.00 13.58
CA PHE A 21 14.17 2.41 12.43
C PHE A 21 13.22 1.56 11.57
N ALA A 22 12.43 0.68 12.19
CA ALA A 22 11.43 -0.12 11.49
C ALA A 22 10.36 0.74 10.82
N LEU A 23 9.90 1.80 11.50
CA LEU A 23 8.99 2.79 10.92
C LEU A 23 9.61 3.50 9.71
N SER A 24 10.87 3.92 9.80
CA SER A 24 11.58 4.56 8.69
C SER A 24 11.73 3.63 7.49
N LEU A 25 12.08 2.36 7.71
CA LEU A 25 12.13 1.36 6.65
C LEU A 25 10.75 1.13 6.01
N ASN A 26 9.71 1.03 6.83
CA ASN A 26 8.35 0.87 6.34
C ASN A 26 7.93 2.09 5.49
N LEU A 27 8.15 3.31 5.96
CA LEU A 27 7.84 4.53 5.22
C LEU A 27 8.63 4.63 3.92
N GLY A 28 9.91 4.29 3.92
CA GLY A 28 10.73 4.25 2.71
C GLY A 28 10.19 3.23 1.70
N TYR A 29 9.78 2.05 2.17
CA TYR A 29 9.16 1.03 1.34
C TYR A 29 7.80 1.47 0.79
N GLN A 30 6.96 2.07 1.63
CA GLN A 30 5.67 2.63 1.22
C GLN A 30 5.88 3.70 0.15
N PHE A 31 6.86 4.59 0.30
CA PHE A 31 7.16 5.57 -0.74
C PHE A 31 7.60 4.90 -2.05
N PHE A 32 8.48 3.90 -1.98
CA PHE A 32 8.97 3.16 -3.15
C PHE A 32 7.83 2.54 -3.98
N VAL A 33 6.85 1.89 -3.35
CA VAL A 33 5.75 1.24 -4.09
C VAL A 33 4.80 2.21 -4.80
N HIS A 34 4.86 3.52 -4.53
CA HIS A 34 4.03 4.52 -5.22
C HIS A 34 4.61 4.99 -6.56
N THR A 35 5.77 4.49 -6.99
CA THR A 35 6.34 4.89 -8.28
C THR A 35 5.59 4.27 -9.46
N THR A 36 5.49 5.01 -10.57
CA THR A 36 5.03 4.49 -11.87
C THR A 36 6.19 4.16 -12.82
N TRP A 37 7.44 4.40 -12.39
CA TRP A 37 8.63 4.27 -13.25
C TRP A 37 9.07 2.81 -13.42
N ILE A 38 8.62 1.92 -12.54
CA ILE A 38 8.90 0.49 -12.58
C ILE A 38 7.61 -0.20 -13.00
N ASP A 39 7.63 -0.80 -14.19
CA ASP A 39 6.49 -1.57 -14.71
C ASP A 39 6.26 -2.81 -13.85
N ARG A 40 7.19 -3.78 -13.91
CA ARG A 40 7.15 -5.04 -13.16
C ARG A 40 8.47 -5.35 -12.48
N MET A 41 8.41 -6.06 -11.36
CA MET A 41 9.57 -6.60 -10.66
C MET A 41 9.73 -8.10 -11.00
N PRO A 42 10.91 -8.71 -10.72
CA PRO A 42 11.10 -10.14 -10.91
C PRO A 42 10.02 -10.98 -10.22
N ALA A 43 9.57 -12.06 -10.86
CA ALA A 43 8.41 -12.84 -10.41
C ALA A 43 8.53 -13.37 -8.96
N TRP A 44 9.72 -13.76 -8.53
CA TRP A 44 9.95 -14.19 -7.15
C TRP A 44 9.75 -13.06 -6.13
N PHE A 45 10.06 -11.82 -6.53
CA PHE A 45 9.89 -10.63 -5.71
C PHE A 45 8.41 -10.25 -5.66
N GLU A 46 7.72 -10.24 -6.81
CA GLU A 46 6.26 -10.04 -6.88
C GLU A 46 5.46 -11.14 -6.18
N PHE A 47 6.03 -12.33 -6.00
CA PHE A 47 5.36 -13.37 -5.23
C PHE A 47 5.29 -13.03 -3.73
N VAL A 48 6.33 -12.38 -3.19
CA VAL A 48 6.50 -12.16 -1.74
C VAL A 48 6.14 -10.73 -1.30
N PHE A 49 6.53 -9.74 -2.09
CA PHE A 49 6.49 -8.34 -1.72
C PHE A 49 5.42 -7.56 -2.49
N ASN A 50 4.85 -6.54 -1.86
CA ASN A 50 4.05 -5.53 -2.57
C ASN A 50 5.00 -4.73 -3.49
N THR A 51 4.65 -4.54 -4.75
CA THR A 51 5.51 -3.90 -5.75
C THR A 51 4.79 -2.69 -6.34
N PRO A 52 5.51 -1.81 -7.05
CA PRO A 52 4.88 -0.71 -7.76
C PRO A 52 3.63 -1.11 -8.57
N SER A 53 3.68 -2.24 -9.29
CA SER A 53 2.52 -2.74 -10.02
C SER A 53 1.34 -3.15 -9.15
N HIS A 54 1.58 -3.94 -8.10
CA HIS A 54 0.50 -4.35 -7.19
C HIS A 54 -0.16 -3.15 -6.51
N HIS A 55 0.66 -2.15 -6.15
CA HIS A 55 0.23 -0.96 -5.46
C HIS A 55 -0.49 0.04 -6.38
N ARG A 56 -0.11 0.13 -7.65
CA ARG A 56 -0.92 0.84 -8.65
C ARG A 56 -2.30 0.20 -8.76
N ALA A 57 -2.37 -1.12 -8.91
CA ALA A 57 -3.65 -1.82 -8.92
C ALA A 57 -4.45 -1.56 -7.64
N HIS A 58 -3.83 -1.56 -6.45
CA HIS A 58 -4.51 -1.20 -5.20
C HIS A 58 -5.19 0.19 -5.23
N HIS A 59 -4.55 1.18 -5.86
CA HIS A 59 -5.11 2.54 -6.03
C HIS A 59 -6.05 2.69 -7.24
N GLY A 60 -6.29 1.60 -7.97
CA GLY A 60 -7.12 1.58 -9.16
C GLY A 60 -8.60 1.56 -8.83
N ARG A 61 -9.36 2.43 -9.50
CA ARG A 61 -10.83 2.40 -9.48
C ARG A 61 -11.42 1.51 -10.58
N ASN A 62 -10.59 0.85 -11.39
CA ASN A 62 -11.08 -0.13 -12.34
C ASN A 62 -11.84 -1.24 -11.58
N PRO A 63 -12.97 -1.77 -12.10
CA PRO A 63 -13.77 -2.76 -11.38
C PRO A 63 -13.01 -3.99 -10.89
N GLN A 64 -12.00 -4.45 -11.63
CA GLN A 64 -11.16 -5.60 -11.26
C GLN A 64 -10.20 -5.33 -10.08
N TYR A 65 -9.95 -4.07 -9.76
CA TYR A 65 -8.97 -3.62 -8.77
C TYR A 65 -9.60 -3.20 -7.44
N ILE A 66 -10.93 -3.04 -7.40
CA ILE A 66 -11.66 -2.71 -6.18
C ILE A 66 -11.48 -3.82 -5.14
N ASP A 67 -11.15 -3.41 -3.91
CA ASP A 67 -10.93 -4.29 -2.76
C ASP A 67 -9.85 -5.36 -3.00
N LYS A 68 -8.73 -4.95 -3.63
CA LYS A 68 -7.56 -5.80 -3.91
C LYS A 68 -6.26 -5.24 -3.35
N ASN A 69 -5.29 -6.14 -3.18
CA ASN A 69 -3.89 -5.83 -2.86
C ASN A 69 -3.70 -4.94 -1.62
N PHE A 70 -4.27 -5.31 -0.48
CA PHE A 70 -4.24 -4.57 0.77
C PHE A 70 -2.89 -4.57 1.49
N GLY A 71 -2.00 -5.51 1.19
CA GLY A 71 -0.73 -5.69 1.88
C GLY A 71 0.24 -4.53 1.66
N GLY A 72 0.64 -3.84 2.73
CA GLY A 72 1.55 -2.69 2.62
C GLY A 72 2.95 -3.04 2.10
N MET A 73 3.66 -3.98 2.75
CA MET A 73 4.98 -4.44 2.30
C MET A 73 4.96 -5.84 1.71
N LEU A 74 4.09 -6.72 2.21
CA LEU A 74 4.04 -8.13 1.84
C LEU A 74 2.73 -8.43 1.14
N ILE A 75 2.80 -8.87 -0.12
CA ILE A 75 1.63 -9.27 -0.90
C ILE A 75 1.19 -10.70 -0.59
N VAL A 76 2.00 -11.45 0.16
CA VAL A 76 1.69 -12.83 0.58
C VAL A 76 0.35 -12.90 1.32
N PHE A 77 0.01 -11.90 2.12
CA PHE A 77 -1.28 -11.88 2.82
C PHE A 77 -2.45 -11.83 1.83
N ASP A 78 -2.37 -11.00 0.78
CA ASP A 78 -3.40 -10.96 -0.26
C ASP A 78 -3.52 -12.28 -1.02
N ARG A 79 -2.41 -13.01 -1.19
CA ARG A 79 -2.44 -14.35 -1.78
C ARG A 79 -3.11 -15.37 -0.86
N ILE A 80 -2.81 -15.32 0.44
CA ILE A 80 -3.39 -16.23 1.45
C ILE A 80 -4.89 -15.97 1.62
N PHE A 81 -5.30 -14.70 1.63
CA PHE A 81 -6.68 -14.30 1.89
C PHE A 81 -7.51 -14.07 0.60
N GLY A 82 -6.92 -14.26 -0.58
CA GLY A 82 -7.64 -14.23 -1.87
C GLY A 82 -7.96 -12.83 -2.41
N SER A 83 -7.33 -11.78 -1.89
CA SER A 83 -7.47 -10.40 -2.38
C SER A 83 -6.40 -9.99 -3.41
N PHE A 84 -5.50 -10.90 -3.79
CA PHE A 84 -4.47 -10.59 -4.78
C PHE A 84 -5.05 -10.44 -6.20
N VAL A 85 -4.64 -9.38 -6.90
CA VAL A 85 -4.86 -9.19 -8.33
C VAL A 85 -3.60 -8.64 -9.02
N PRO A 86 -3.18 -9.19 -10.17
CA PRO A 86 -2.13 -8.56 -10.97
C PRO A 86 -2.70 -7.36 -11.75
N GLU A 87 -1.87 -6.33 -11.96
CA GLU A 87 -2.18 -5.23 -12.90
C GLU A 87 -2.23 -5.75 -14.36
N GLN A 88 -3.43 -5.91 -14.90
CA GLN A 88 -3.65 -6.46 -16.25
C GLN A 88 -3.93 -5.38 -17.30
N GLU A 89 -4.46 -4.25 -16.85
CA GLU A 89 -4.85 -3.10 -17.67
C GLU A 89 -4.33 -1.81 -17.05
N PRO A 90 -4.14 -0.74 -17.85
CA PRO A 90 -3.79 0.57 -17.33
C PRO A 90 -4.71 0.99 -16.18
N VAL A 91 -4.09 1.40 -15.07
CA VAL A 91 -4.79 1.79 -13.85
C VAL A 91 -5.41 3.18 -14.02
N ASP A 92 -6.73 3.27 -13.84
CA ASP A 92 -7.43 4.52 -13.65
C ASP A 92 -7.49 4.81 -12.14
N TYR A 93 -6.90 5.92 -11.70
CA TYR A 93 -6.72 6.21 -10.28
C TYR A 93 -7.90 6.95 -9.68
N GLY A 94 -8.14 6.73 -8.39
CA GLY A 94 -9.05 7.53 -7.58
C GLY A 94 -10.11 6.70 -6.89
N LEU A 95 -11.21 7.36 -6.52
CA LEU A 95 -12.34 6.70 -5.86
C LEU A 95 -13.27 6.09 -6.90
N GLU A 96 -13.88 4.95 -6.57
CA GLU A 96 -14.95 4.32 -7.36
C GLU A 96 -16.14 5.27 -7.56
N HIS A 97 -16.43 6.08 -6.55
CA HIS A 97 -17.45 7.12 -6.59
C HIS A 97 -16.79 8.49 -6.39
N PRO A 98 -16.50 9.23 -7.48
CA PRO A 98 -15.87 10.54 -7.39
C PRO A 98 -16.80 11.55 -6.71
N TYR A 99 -16.22 12.41 -5.88
CA TYR A 99 -16.95 13.56 -5.36
C TYR A 99 -17.29 14.55 -6.50
N PRO A 100 -18.45 15.22 -6.44
CA PRO A 100 -18.86 16.17 -7.48
C PRO A 100 -18.06 17.47 -7.47
N THR A 101 -17.14 17.65 -6.51
CA THR A 101 -16.36 18.88 -6.34
C THR A 101 -14.90 18.57 -6.06
N HIS A 102 -14.02 19.41 -6.60
CA HIS A 102 -12.58 19.43 -6.31
C HIS A 102 -12.22 20.53 -5.30
N ASN A 103 -13.23 21.21 -4.73
CA ASN A 103 -12.99 22.26 -3.75
C ASN A 103 -12.72 21.64 -2.37
N LEU A 104 -11.50 21.86 -1.87
CA LEU A 104 -11.00 21.33 -0.60
C LEU A 104 -11.87 21.66 0.61
N PHE A 105 -12.63 22.76 0.59
CA PHE A 105 -13.50 23.16 1.69
C PHE A 105 -14.88 22.48 1.69
N TRP A 106 -15.23 21.82 0.59
CA TRP A 106 -16.55 21.18 0.39
C TRP A 106 -16.43 19.67 0.07
N LEU A 107 -15.22 19.12 0.16
CA LEU A 107 -14.97 17.68 0.13
C LEU A 107 -15.40 17.11 1.50
N ASN A 108 -16.67 16.69 1.59
CA ASN A 108 -17.23 15.94 2.72
C ASN A 108 -17.65 14.56 2.24
#